data_AF-A0A6B9YVA5-F1
#
_entry.id   AF-A0A6B9YVA5-F1
#
_cell.length_a   1.000
_cell.length_b   1.000
_cell.length_c   1.000
_cell.angle_alpha   90.00
_cell.angle_beta   90.00
_cell.angle_gamma   90.00
#
_symmetry.space_group_name_H-M   'P 1'
#
loop_
_entity.id
_entity.type
_entity.pdbx_description
1 polymer ?
#
loop_
_entity_poly.entity_id
_entity_poly.type
_entity_poly.pdbx_seq_one_letter_code
_entity_poly.pdbx_strand_id
1 'polypeptide(L)'
;MSEKATVPQALHTSNAEDLPLIRASANQVQSPLNLRLTIAQGKNLEIVAYLADPQHSKAINDGLTAVGTVHFARFLPESGFLLGKSQTLWVLTEYDGTFDQYIEDFVNQMGDIFDDLLSFVADPPPLPVKNNIPAFEAWVNAHNEKSNLYSAYPTLTVQAILNS
;
A
#
# COMPACT_ATOMS: atom_id res chain seq x y z
N MET A 1 -6.23 24.19 -54.95
CA MET A 1 -7.17 23.20 -54.36
C MET A 1 -6.78 23.04 -52.91
N SER A 2 -7.58 23.57 -51.98
CA SER A 2 -7.34 23.44 -50.54
C SER A 2 -8.67 23.04 -49.92
N GLU A 3 -8.70 21.83 -49.39
CA GLU A 3 -9.89 21.14 -48.91
C GLU A 3 -10.17 21.57 -47.47
N LYS A 4 -11.38 22.09 -47.23
CA LYS A 4 -11.88 22.43 -45.88
C LYS A 4 -12.19 21.13 -45.13
N ALA A 5 -11.52 20.90 -44.01
CA ALA A 5 -11.96 19.91 -43.04
C ALA A 5 -12.99 20.54 -42.08
N THR A 6 -14.22 20.04 -42.17
CA THR A 6 -15.35 20.35 -41.30
C THR A 6 -15.11 19.73 -39.93
N VAL A 7 -15.22 20.54 -38.87
CA VAL A 7 -15.20 20.07 -37.47
C VAL A 7 -16.62 19.59 -37.10
N PRO A 8 -16.83 18.35 -36.66
CA PRO A 8 -18.09 17.97 -36.04
C PRO A 8 -18.09 18.38 -34.56
N GLN A 9 -19.14 19.10 -34.19
CA GLN A 9 -19.44 19.53 -32.83
C GLN A 9 -20.59 18.66 -32.32
N ALA A 10 -20.30 17.76 -31.37
CA ALA A 10 -21.26 16.98 -30.57
C ALA A 10 -20.44 16.02 -29.68
N LEU A 11 -20.63 15.83 -28.38
CA LEU A 11 -21.72 16.16 -27.47
C LEU A 11 -21.16 16.22 -26.03
N HIS A 12 -21.74 17.11 -25.23
CA HIS A 12 -21.68 17.11 -23.78
C HIS A 12 -22.18 15.78 -23.18
N THR A 13 -21.78 15.58 -21.91
CA THR A 13 -22.18 14.57 -20.93
C THR A 13 -21.47 13.21 -21.01
N SER A 14 -20.38 13.05 -20.24
CA SER A 14 -20.22 11.83 -19.45
C SER A 14 -19.61 12.17 -18.09
N ASN A 15 -20.11 11.47 -17.07
CA ASN A 15 -19.87 11.73 -15.66
C ASN A 15 -18.39 11.52 -15.29
N ALA A 16 -17.98 12.06 -14.15
CA ALA A 16 -16.64 11.94 -13.57
C ALA A 16 -16.17 10.49 -13.25
N GLU A 17 -16.86 9.47 -13.76
CA GLU A 17 -16.52 8.04 -13.61
C GLU A 17 -15.81 7.43 -14.84
N ASP A 18 -15.69 8.17 -15.95
CA ASP A 18 -14.97 7.71 -17.17
C ASP A 18 -13.54 8.26 -17.28
N LEU A 19 -12.81 8.38 -16.17
CA LEU A 19 -11.36 8.47 -16.28
C LEU A 19 -10.86 7.10 -16.77
N PRO A 20 -10.03 7.03 -17.84
CA PRO A 20 -9.61 5.76 -18.41
C PRO A 20 -8.97 4.93 -17.30
N LEU A 21 -9.59 3.80 -16.99
CA LEU A 21 -9.09 2.78 -16.07
C LEU A 21 -7.69 2.35 -16.54
N ILE A 22 -6.66 3.05 -16.06
CA ILE A 22 -5.49 2.52 -15.34
C ILE A 22 -5.28 1.03 -15.68
N ARG A 23 -4.72 0.76 -16.86
CA ARG A 23 -4.46 -0.62 -17.32
C ARG A 23 -3.15 -1.11 -16.72
N ALA A 24 -3.24 -1.94 -15.68
CA ALA A 24 -2.18 -2.88 -15.38
C ALA A 24 -1.87 -3.71 -16.63
N SER A 25 -0.59 -4.00 -16.87
CA SER A 25 -0.19 -4.90 -17.95
C SER A 25 -0.94 -6.22 -17.79
N ALA A 26 -1.50 -6.81 -18.87
CA ALA A 26 -2.30 -8.04 -18.77
C ALA A 26 -1.57 -9.23 -18.10
N ASN A 27 -0.24 -9.17 -18.03
CA ASN A 27 0.61 -10.20 -17.43
C ASN A 27 1.32 -9.71 -16.16
N GLN A 28 0.90 -8.61 -15.56
CA GLN A 28 1.54 -8.07 -14.37
C GLN A 28 1.24 -8.94 -13.15
N VAL A 29 2.29 -9.47 -12.53
CA VAL A 29 2.19 -10.32 -11.32
C VAL A 29 2.30 -9.53 -10.02
N GLN A 30 2.66 -8.24 -10.11
CA GLN A 30 2.89 -7.36 -8.97
C GLN A 30 1.71 -6.42 -8.73
N SER A 31 1.36 -6.25 -7.46
CA SER A 31 0.26 -5.43 -6.96
C SER A 31 0.78 -4.33 -6.04
N PRO A 32 0.29 -3.07 -6.17
CA PRO A 32 0.56 -2.01 -5.21
C PRO A 32 -0.45 -2.03 -4.04
N LEU A 33 0.02 -1.67 -2.85
CA LEU A 33 -0.80 -1.30 -1.69
C LEU A 33 -0.27 0.03 -1.13
N ASN A 34 -1.13 1.06 -1.11
CA ASN A 34 -0.81 2.37 -0.57
C ASN A 34 -1.68 2.60 0.66
N LEU A 35 -1.29 1.99 1.78
CA LEU A 35 -2.06 2.03 3.00
C LEU A 35 -1.87 3.37 3.70
N ARG A 36 -2.98 4.07 3.91
CA ARG A 36 -3.04 5.33 4.65
C ARG A 36 -3.29 5.08 6.13
N LEU A 37 -2.29 5.32 6.97
CA LEU A 37 -2.45 5.28 8.42
C LEU A 37 -2.73 6.68 8.96
N THR A 38 -3.86 6.87 9.63
CA THR A 38 -4.10 8.09 10.42
C THR A 38 -3.60 7.86 11.83
N ILE A 39 -2.46 8.44 12.17
CA ILE A 39 -1.80 8.32 13.46
C ILE A 39 -2.59 9.09 14.53
N ALA A 40 -2.67 8.53 15.73
CA ALA A 40 -3.35 9.14 16.84
C ALA A 40 -2.66 10.46 17.25
N GLN A 41 -3.47 11.44 17.65
CA GLN A 41 -2.98 12.77 18.01
C GLN A 41 -1.85 12.69 19.04
N GLY A 42 -0.70 13.29 18.69
CA GLY A 42 0.49 13.32 19.55
C GLY A 42 1.41 12.12 19.42
N LYS A 43 1.05 11.09 18.66
CA LYS A 43 1.86 9.87 18.46
C LYS A 43 2.86 9.94 17.31
N ASN A 44 2.86 11.02 16.52
CA ASN A 44 3.73 11.16 15.35
C ASN A 44 5.22 10.94 15.64
N LEU A 45 5.74 11.54 16.72
CA LEU A 45 7.15 11.37 17.08
C LEU A 45 7.42 9.98 17.66
N GLU A 46 6.45 9.40 18.35
CA GLU A 46 6.57 8.05 18.94
C GLU A 46 6.66 6.98 17.85
N ILE A 47 5.77 7.02 16.85
CA ILE A 47 5.83 6.05 15.74
C ILE A 47 7.09 6.24 14.89
N VAL A 48 7.56 7.48 14.70
CA VAL A 48 8.83 7.73 14.01
C VAL A 48 10.01 7.16 14.81
N ALA A 49 10.02 7.33 16.13
CA ALA A 49 11.04 6.74 17.00
C ALA A 49 10.96 5.21 16.98
N TYR A 50 9.76 4.63 17.02
CA TYR A 50 9.53 3.19 16.89
C TYR A 50 10.13 2.65 15.59
N LEU A 51 9.82 3.29 14.45
CA LEU A 51 10.31 2.91 13.13
C LEU A 51 11.82 3.12 12.95
N ALA A 52 12.39 4.12 13.63
CA ALA A 52 13.82 4.42 13.60
C ALA A 52 14.66 3.55 14.55
N ASP A 53 14.02 2.85 15.49
CA ASP A 53 14.72 1.95 16.40
C ASP A 53 15.35 0.78 15.62
N PRO A 54 16.65 0.49 15.83
CA PRO A 54 17.33 -0.58 15.10
C PRO A 54 16.74 -1.98 15.30
N GLN A 55 16.14 -2.27 16.46
CA GLN A 55 15.53 -3.58 16.73
C GLN A 55 14.21 -3.72 15.97
N HIS A 56 13.34 -2.71 16.05
CA HIS A 56 12.06 -2.75 15.35
C HIS A 56 12.24 -2.70 13.82
N SER A 57 13.11 -1.83 13.32
CA SER A 57 13.41 -1.77 11.88
C SER A 57 14.00 -3.09 11.36
N LYS A 58 14.87 -3.76 12.13
CA LYS A 58 15.35 -5.09 11.80
C LYS A 58 14.22 -6.13 11.79
N ALA A 59 13.37 -6.17 12.82
CA ALA A 59 12.25 -7.10 12.90
C ALA A 59 11.27 -6.93 11.73
N ILE A 60 10.96 -5.68 11.35
CA ILE A 60 10.16 -5.35 10.18
C ILE A 60 10.82 -5.91 8.92
N ASN A 61 12.11 -5.64 8.70
CA ASN A 61 12.82 -6.10 7.50
C ASN A 61 12.93 -7.64 7.43
N ASP A 62 13.19 -8.29 8.57
CA ASP A 62 13.22 -9.75 8.66
C ASP A 62 11.84 -10.35 8.31
N GLY A 63 10.76 -9.77 8.84
CA GLY A 63 9.38 -10.19 8.56
C GLY A 63 9.01 -10.03 7.07
N LEU A 64 9.31 -8.87 6.48
CA LEU A 64 9.10 -8.62 5.04
C LEU A 64 9.89 -9.61 4.18
N THR A 65 11.12 -9.94 4.58
CA THR A 65 11.96 -10.94 3.91
C THR A 65 11.34 -12.33 4.02
N ALA A 66 10.82 -12.70 5.20
CA ALA A 66 10.21 -14.00 5.46
C ALA A 66 8.89 -14.22 4.72
N VAL A 67 8.14 -13.16 4.43
CA VAL A 67 6.94 -13.21 3.56
C VAL A 67 7.35 -13.60 2.13
N GLY A 68 8.51 -13.15 1.65
CA GLY A 68 9.13 -13.65 0.41
C GLY A 68 8.44 -13.22 -0.91
N THR A 69 7.37 -12.44 -0.83
CA THR A 69 6.62 -11.90 -1.99
C THR A 69 6.66 -10.37 -2.07
N VAL A 70 7.30 -9.69 -1.11
CA VAL A 70 7.42 -8.22 -1.08
C VAL A 70 8.63 -7.76 -1.90
N HIS A 71 8.41 -6.87 -2.87
CA HIS A 71 9.48 -6.21 -3.62
C HIS A 71 10.05 -5.04 -2.84
N PHE A 72 9.17 -4.15 -2.36
CA PHE A 72 9.56 -3.00 -1.55
C PHE A 72 8.48 -2.70 -0.51
N ALA A 73 8.91 -2.10 0.59
CA ALA A 73 8.05 -1.50 1.60
C ALA A 73 8.69 -0.21 2.10
N ARG A 74 7.90 0.85 2.25
CA ARG A 74 8.39 2.10 2.85
C ARG A 74 7.33 2.78 3.70
N PHE A 75 7.78 3.36 4.80
CA PHE A 75 7.00 4.27 5.64
C PHE A 75 7.29 5.71 5.20
N LEU A 76 6.27 6.44 4.77
CA LEU A 76 6.39 7.79 4.25
C LEU A 76 5.48 8.75 5.04
N PRO A 77 6.04 9.53 5.98
CA PRO A 77 5.30 10.58 6.67
C PRO A 77 4.88 11.70 5.70
N GLU A 78 3.64 12.18 5.80
CA GLU A 78 3.22 13.34 5.01
C GLU A 78 3.95 14.64 5.40
N SER A 79 3.89 15.63 4.51
CA SER A 79 4.41 16.96 4.80
C SER A 79 3.79 17.53 6.08
N GLY A 80 4.65 18.04 6.97
CA GLY A 80 4.22 18.58 8.26
C GLY A 80 3.91 17.53 9.34
N PHE A 81 4.08 16.22 9.06
CA PHE A 81 3.85 15.15 10.04
C PHE A 81 4.69 15.33 11.32
N LEU A 82 6.00 15.57 11.17
CA LEU A 82 6.89 15.80 12.33
C LEU A 82 6.59 17.10 13.10
N LEU A 83 5.84 18.02 12.50
CA LEU A 83 5.39 19.26 13.12
C LEU A 83 3.98 19.14 13.71
N GLY A 84 3.37 17.95 13.68
CA GLY A 84 2.00 17.71 14.12
C GLY A 84 0.92 18.33 13.21
N LYS A 85 1.29 18.80 12.01
CA LYS A 85 0.36 19.44 11.05
C LYS A 85 -0.37 18.44 10.16
N SER A 86 0.18 17.24 10.00
CA SER A 86 -0.50 16.07 9.44
C SER A 86 -0.41 14.92 10.44
N GLN A 87 -1.38 14.02 10.40
CA GLN A 87 -1.34 12.75 11.14
C GLN A 87 -1.20 11.56 10.18
N THR A 88 -1.01 11.78 8.89
CA THR A 88 -0.95 10.69 7.92
C THR A 88 0.47 10.13 7.81
N LEU A 89 0.58 8.82 8.02
CA LEU A 89 1.74 8.01 7.65
C LEU A 89 1.32 7.03 6.56
N TRP A 90 2.04 7.02 5.45
CA TRP A 90 1.81 6.05 4.38
C TRP A 90 2.67 4.81 4.59
N VAL A 91 2.07 3.63 4.42
CA VAL A 91 2.79 2.37 4.21
C VAL A 91 2.59 1.99 2.76
N LEU A 92 3.67 2.10 1.99
CA LEU A 92 3.65 1.83 0.55
C LEU A 92 4.37 0.52 0.32
N THR A 93 3.65 -0.47 -0.21
CA THR A 93 4.21 -1.78 -0.54
C THR A 93 3.91 -2.18 -1.98
N GLU A 94 4.86 -2.86 -2.57
CA GLU A 94 4.71 -3.56 -3.85
C GLU A 94 5.01 -5.04 -3.62
N TYR A 95 4.09 -5.93 -3.99
CA TYR A 95 4.16 -7.37 -3.69
C TYR A 95 3.66 -8.22 -4.85
N ASP A 96 4.00 -9.50 -4.86
CA ASP A 96 3.50 -10.45 -5.84
C ASP A 96 2.14 -11.04 -5.46
N GLY A 97 1.29 -11.24 -6.46
CA GLY A 97 0.02 -11.95 -6.31
C GLY A 97 -1.16 -11.06 -5.91
N THR A 98 -2.19 -11.72 -5.39
CA THR A 98 -3.45 -11.08 -5.00
C THR A 98 -3.38 -10.49 -3.61
N PHE A 99 -4.20 -9.48 -3.34
CA PHE A 99 -4.33 -8.86 -2.03
C PHE A 99 -4.62 -9.88 -0.90
N ASP A 100 -5.58 -10.79 -1.11
CA ASP A 100 -5.99 -11.76 -0.09
C ASP A 100 -4.83 -12.66 0.34
N GLN A 101 -4.14 -13.29 -0.62
CA GLN A 101 -2.93 -14.08 -0.37
C GLN A 101 -1.85 -13.27 0.35
N TYR A 102 -1.63 -12.03 -0.07
CA TYR A 102 -0.65 -11.16 0.55
C TYR A 102 -0.97 -10.92 2.02
N ILE A 103 -2.21 -10.54 2.37
CA ILE A 103 -2.61 -10.27 3.75
C ILE A 103 -2.51 -11.51 4.63
N GLU A 104 -2.93 -12.69 4.14
CA GLU A 104 -2.79 -13.94 4.89
C GLU A 104 -1.33 -14.26 5.23
N ASP A 105 -0.43 -14.21 4.24
CA ASP A 105 1.00 -14.44 4.45
C ASP A 105 1.60 -13.39 5.40
N PHE A 106 1.14 -12.14 5.29
CA PHE A 106 1.58 -11.04 6.14
C PHE A 106 1.19 -11.22 7.60
N VAL A 107 -0.06 -11.56 7.87
CA VAL A 107 -0.58 -11.73 9.22
C VAL A 107 0.10 -12.91 9.92
N ASN A 108 0.36 -13.99 9.18
CA ASN A 108 1.04 -15.17 9.73
C ASN A 108 2.49 -14.87 10.14
N GLN A 109 3.21 -14.06 9.37
CA GLN A 109 4.64 -13.79 9.61
C GLN A 109 4.90 -12.55 10.47
N MET A 110 4.01 -11.56 10.42
CA MET A 110 4.26 -10.22 10.96
C MET A 110 3.14 -9.71 11.89
N GLY A 111 2.15 -10.54 12.24
CA GLY A 111 0.97 -10.12 13.00
C GLY A 111 1.29 -9.28 14.25
N ASP A 112 2.22 -9.74 15.09
CA ASP A 112 2.57 -9.03 16.33
C ASP A 112 3.28 -7.67 16.05
N ILE A 113 4.07 -7.57 14.97
CA ILE A 113 4.70 -6.30 14.54
C ILE A 113 3.63 -5.31 14.05
N PHE A 114 2.60 -5.81 13.35
CA PHE A 114 1.49 -4.97 12.92
C PHE A 114 0.63 -4.52 14.07
N ASP A 115 0.39 -5.37 15.06
CA ASP A 115 -0.34 -4.98 16.27
C ASP A 115 0.35 -3.81 16.98
N ASP A 116 1.69 -3.84 17.08
CA ASP A 116 2.48 -2.73 17.63
C ASP A 116 2.36 -1.45 16.77
N LEU A 117 2.50 -1.55 15.45
CA LEU A 117 2.37 -0.41 14.54
C LEU A 117 0.95 0.19 14.57
N LEU A 118 -0.07 -0.66 14.58
CA LEU A 118 -1.48 -0.26 14.61
C LEU A 118 -1.88 0.34 15.96
N SER A 119 -1.14 0.06 17.04
CA SER A 119 -1.37 0.70 18.34
C SER A 119 -1.19 2.24 18.31
N PHE A 120 -0.47 2.76 17.31
CA PHE A 120 -0.29 4.20 17.10
C PHE A 120 -1.39 4.83 16.23
N VAL A 121 -2.27 4.03 15.63
CA VAL A 121 -3.32 4.50 14.70
C VAL A 121 -4.55 4.96 15.49
N ALA A 122 -5.21 6.02 15.04
CA ALA A 122 -6.35 6.62 15.73
C ALA A 122 -7.61 5.73 15.72
N ASP A 123 -7.83 4.99 14.63
CA ASP A 123 -8.95 4.07 14.43
C ASP A 123 -8.44 2.76 13.83
N PRO A 124 -7.72 1.93 14.61
CA PRO A 124 -7.16 0.68 14.12
C PRO A 124 -8.26 -0.38 13.95
N PRO A 125 -8.01 -1.43 13.14
CA PRO A 125 -8.85 -2.62 13.14
C PRO A 125 -8.76 -3.35 14.49
N PRO A 126 -9.67 -4.30 14.77
CA PRO A 126 -9.58 -5.11 15.99
C PRO A 126 -8.24 -5.85 16.10
N LEU A 127 -7.54 -5.64 17.21
CA LEU A 127 -6.27 -6.30 17.54
C LEU A 127 -6.52 -7.48 18.51
N PRO A 128 -5.71 -8.56 18.45
CA PRO A 128 -4.63 -8.79 17.50
C PRO A 128 -5.16 -9.15 16.10
N VAL A 129 -4.50 -8.69 15.05
CA VAL A 129 -4.98 -8.86 13.65
C VAL A 129 -5.09 -10.33 13.25
N LYS A 130 -4.23 -11.20 13.78
CA LYS A 130 -4.25 -12.66 13.55
C LYS A 130 -5.54 -13.35 13.96
N ASN A 131 -6.27 -12.76 14.91
CA ASN A 131 -7.56 -13.29 15.36
C ASN A 131 -8.75 -12.65 14.61
N ASN A 132 -8.50 -11.64 13.77
CA ASN A 132 -9.51 -10.77 13.18
C ASN A 132 -9.25 -10.52 11.67
N ILE A 133 -8.70 -11.51 10.95
CA ILE A 133 -8.26 -11.36 9.55
C ILE A 133 -9.31 -10.70 8.64
N PRO A 134 -10.59 -11.11 8.62
CA PRO A 134 -11.58 -10.48 7.74
C PRO A 134 -11.83 -9.00 8.06
N ALA A 135 -11.77 -8.63 9.35
CA ALA A 135 -11.91 -7.23 9.75
C ALA A 135 -10.66 -6.42 9.38
N PHE A 136 -9.48 -7.04 9.48
CA PHE A 136 -8.23 -6.44 9.04
C PHE A 136 -8.21 -6.20 7.53
N GLU A 137 -8.60 -7.18 6.72
CA GLU A 137 -8.71 -7.05 5.26
C GLU A 137 -9.68 -5.94 4.84
N ALA A 138 -10.86 -5.89 5.46
CA ALA A 138 -11.84 -4.86 5.21
C ALA A 138 -11.29 -3.46 5.57
N TRP A 139 -10.58 -3.36 6.69
CA TRP A 139 -9.97 -2.12 7.13
C TRP A 139 -8.85 -1.69 6.19
N VAL A 140 -7.95 -2.59 5.78
CA VAL A 140 -6.86 -2.27 4.83
C VAL A 140 -7.44 -1.84 3.49
N ASN A 141 -8.48 -2.51 2.98
CA ASN A 141 -9.15 -2.12 1.74
C ASN A 141 -9.78 -0.72 1.82
N ALA A 142 -10.39 -0.38 2.97
CA ALA A 142 -10.98 0.94 3.18
C ALA A 142 -9.94 2.07 3.29
N HIS A 143 -8.70 1.73 3.65
CA HIS A 143 -7.59 2.67 3.84
C HIS A 143 -6.53 2.59 2.73
N ASN A 144 -6.74 1.78 1.70
CA ASN A 144 -5.84 1.65 0.55
C ASN A 144 -6.19 2.66 -0.53
N GLU A 145 -5.26 3.55 -0.87
CA GLU A 145 -5.39 4.37 -2.06
C GLU A 145 -4.99 3.58 -3.31
N LYS A 146 -5.91 3.43 -4.26
CA LYS A 146 -5.64 2.68 -5.50
C LYS A 146 -4.64 3.44 -6.37
N SER A 147 -3.64 2.72 -6.88
CA SER A 147 -2.65 3.28 -7.81
C SER A 147 -2.31 2.31 -8.95
N ASN A 148 -1.71 2.86 -10.01
CA ASN A 148 -0.96 2.08 -10.98
C ASN A 148 0.42 1.71 -10.41
N LEU A 149 0.99 0.64 -10.96
CA LEU A 149 2.37 0.25 -10.71
C LEU A 149 3.09 0.02 -12.04
N TYR A 150 4.15 0.78 -12.29
CA TYR A 150 5.12 0.44 -13.33
C TYR A 150 6.03 -0.67 -12.82
N SER A 151 6.27 -1.68 -13.65
CA SER A 151 7.29 -2.70 -13.41
C SER A 151 8.17 -2.87 -14.62
N ALA A 152 9.49 -2.86 -14.40
CA ALA A 152 10.46 -3.22 -15.43
C ALA A 152 10.41 -4.72 -15.78
N TYR A 153 9.93 -5.55 -14.85
CA TYR A 153 9.82 -7.00 -15.00
C TYR A 153 8.42 -7.46 -14.59
N PRO A 154 7.36 -7.07 -15.34
CA PRO A 154 5.98 -7.25 -14.91
C PRO A 154 5.59 -8.73 -14.77
N THR A 155 6.34 -9.65 -15.38
CA THR A 155 6.05 -11.08 -15.34
C THR A 155 6.94 -11.87 -14.37
N LEU A 156 7.83 -11.22 -13.62
CA LEU A 156 8.75 -11.89 -12.69
C LEU A 156 8.36 -11.60 -11.24
N THR A 157 8.20 -12.67 -10.46
CA THR A 157 8.03 -12.59 -9.00
C THR A 157 9.38 -12.42 -8.31
N VAL A 158 9.40 -11.98 -7.06
CA VAL A 158 10.59 -11.97 -6.18
C VAL A 158 11.23 -13.36 -6.16
N GLN A 159 10.42 -14.41 -6.02
CA GLN A 159 10.90 -15.79 -6.01
C GLN A 159 11.55 -16.19 -7.34
N ALA A 160 11.03 -15.74 -8.49
CA ALA A 160 11.64 -16.00 -9.79
C ALA A 160 12.99 -15.28 -9.92
N ILE A 161 13.11 -14.06 -9.39
CA ILE A 161 14.35 -13.27 -9.38
C ILE A 161 15.41 -13.89 -8.47
N LEU A 162 15.03 -14.41 -7.30
CA LEU A 162 16.00 -15.02 -6.37
C LEU A 162 16.52 -16.38 -6.84
N ASN A 163 15.77 -17.07 -7.70
CA ASN A 163 16.12 -18.40 -8.22
C ASN A 163 16.70 -18.37 -9.65
N SER A 164 17.02 -17.19 -10.20
CA SER A 164 17.55 -17.01 -11.56
C SER A 164 19.07 -17.14 -11.65
#